data_AF-A0A4Q1AUS8-F1
#
_entry.id   AF-A0A4Q1AUS8-F1
#
_cell.length_a   1.000
_cell.length_b   1.000
_cell.length_c   1.000
_cell.angle_alpha   90.00
_cell.angle_beta   90.00
_cell.angle_gamma   90.00
#
_symmetry.space_group_name_H-M   'P 1'
#
loop_
_entity.id
_entity.type
_entity.pdbx_description
1 polymer ?
#
loop_
_entity_poly.entity_id
_entity_poly.type
_entity_poly.pdbx_seq_one_letter_code
_entity_poly.pdbx_strand_id
1 'polypeptide(L)' 'MKIINLITNEEVEVSTPKELKEILKYANPMMMRKYKEQMQVLEIAGFGESIEIIRKQVQPNE' A
#
# COMPACT_ATOMS: atom_id res chain seq x y z
N MET A 1 3.12 -1.00 10.18
CA MET A 1 3.81 -0.85 8.86
C MET A 1 4.06 0.64 8.65
N LYS A 2 5.18 1.05 8.04
CA LYS A 2 5.42 2.47 7.74
C LYS A 2 5.47 2.66 6.24
N ILE A 3 4.84 3.72 5.76
CA ILE A 3 4.70 4.05 4.34
C ILE A 3 5.08 5.51 4.19
N ILE A 4 5.77 5.87 3.12
CA ILE A 4 6.11 7.29 2.90
C ILE A 4 4.97 7.91 2.10
N ASN A 5 4.30 8.90 2.68
CA ASN A 5 3.30 9.70 1.98
C ASN A 5 4.00 10.45 0.85
N LEU A 6 3.67 10.13 -0.39
CA LEU A 6 4.36 10.71 -1.56
C LEU A 6 3.98 12.17 -1.84
N ILE A 7 2.95 12.69 -1.17
CA ILE A 7 2.53 14.10 -1.27
C ILE A 7 3.28 14.94 -0.24
N THR A 8 3.26 14.52 1.03
CA THR A 8 3.88 15.29 2.14
C THR A 8 5.31 14.87 2.43
N ASN A 9 5.78 13.76 1.86
CA ASN A 9 7.06 13.12 2.12
C ASN A 9 7.25 12.68 3.59
N GLU A 10 6.15 12.56 4.33
CA GLU A 10 6.15 12.13 5.73
C GLU A 10 5.96 10.62 5.85
N GLU A 11 6.56 10.03 6.87
CA GLU A 11 6.30 8.64 7.22
C GLU A 11 4.94 8.53 7.92
N VAL A 12 4.03 7.79 7.31
CA VAL A 12 2.74 7.44 7.89
C VAL A 12 2.82 6.03 8.43
N GLU A 13 2.59 5.90 9.73
CA GLU A 13 2.48 4.60 10.37
C GLU A 13 1.07 4.05 10.16
N VAL A 14 1.00 2.95 9.43
CA VAL A 14 -0.23 2.22 9.13
C VAL A 14 -0.28 0.96 9.99
N SER A 15 -1.24 0.93 10.90
CA SER A 15 -1.43 -0.19 11.82
C SER A 15 -2.36 -1.25 11.23
N THR A 16 -3.31 -0.84 10.39
CA THR A 16 -4.34 -1.72 9.83
C THR A 16 -4.44 -1.66 8.30
N PRO A 17 -4.87 -2.75 7.63
CA PRO A 17 -5.15 -2.73 6.19
C PRO A 17 -6.25 -1.73 5.79
N LYS A 18 -7.17 -1.40 6.71
CA LYS A 18 -8.22 -0.41 6.46
C LYS A 18 -7.65 1.00 6.27
N GLU A 19 -6.75 1.42 7.16
CA GLU A 19 -6.06 2.70 7.04
C GLU A 19 -5.25 2.78 5.75
N LEU A 20 -4.56 1.68 5.41
CA LEU A 20 -3.83 1.62 4.14
C LEU A 20 -4.78 1.81 2.95
N LYS A 21 -5.95 1.16 2.97
CA LYS A 21 -6.96 1.32 1.91
C LYS A 21 -7.46 2.75 1.81
N GLU A 22 -7.68 3.44 2.92
CA GLU A 22 -8.09 4.85 2.92
C GLU A 22 -7.03 5.76 2.30
N ILE A 23 -5.76 5.55 2.62
CA ILE A 23 -4.66 6.32 2.03
C ILE A 23 -4.56 6.05 0.52
N LEU A 24 -4.66 4.78 0.13
CA LEU A 24 -4.54 4.38 -1.27
C LEU A 24 -5.77 4.78 -2.11
N LYS A 25 -6.95 4.95 -1.51
CA LYS A 25 -8.18 5.38 -2.19
C LYS A 25 -8.00 6.73 -2.91
N TYR A 26 -7.20 7.62 -2.32
CA TYR A 26 -6.89 8.93 -2.87
C TYR A 26 -5.54 8.99 -3.58
N ALA A 27 -4.78 7.88 -3.58
CA ALA A 27 -3.51 7.82 -4.28
C ALA A 27 -3.75 7.76 -5.79
N ASN A 28 -2.95 8.51 -6.56
CA ASN A 28 -2.96 8.43 -8.02
C ASN A 28 -2.19 7.18 -8.51
N PRO A 29 -2.31 6.77 -9.79
CA PRO A 29 -1.64 5.57 -10.30
C PRO A 29 -0.12 5.56 -10.12
N MET A 30 0.51 6.75 -10.20
CA MET A 30 1.95 6.91 -10.00
C MET A 30 2.34 6.63 -8.54
N MET A 31 1.56 7.14 -7.59
CA MET A 31 1.71 6.89 -6.17
C MET A 31 1.48 5.42 -5.81
N MET A 32 0.42 4.82 -6.36
CA MET A 32 0.14 3.39 -6.14
C MET A 32 1.31 2.50 -6.56
N ARG A 33 1.96 2.79 -7.68
CA ARG A 33 3.16 2.05 -8.10
C ARG A 33 4.27 2.15 -7.07
N LYS A 34 4.51 3.34 -6.51
CA LYS A 34 5.51 3.55 -5.46
C LYS A 34 5.16 2.85 -4.14
N TYR A 35 3.89 2.86 -3.73
CA TYR A 35 3.45 2.12 -2.56
C TYR A 35 3.59 0.60 -2.75
N LYS A 36 3.29 0.07 -3.95
CA LYS A 36 3.55 -1.34 -4.29
C LYS A 36 5.04 -1.69 -4.22
N GLU A 37 5.90 -0.80 -4.70
CA GLU A 37 7.36 -0.98 -4.60
C GLU A 37 7.85 -1.01 -3.13
N GLN A 38 7.25 -0.18 -2.26
CA GLN A 38 7.55 -0.16 -0.82
C GLN A 38 6.98 -1.38 -0.08
N MET A 39 5.83 -1.89 -0.51
CA MET A 39 5.12 -2.99 0.13
C MET A 39 5.27 -4.28 -0.65
N GLN A 40 6.50 -4.77 -0.79
CA GLN A 40 6.77 -6.03 -1.51
C GLN A 40 6.02 -7.25 -0.93
N VAL A 41 5.60 -7.15 0.33
CA VAL A 41 4.83 -8.19 1.05
C VAL A 41 3.32 -8.06 0.89
N LEU A 42 2.82 -6.98 0.26
CA LEU A 42 1.39 -6.76 0.01
C LEU A 42 1.15 -6.64 -1.49
N GLU A 43 0.16 -7.37 -1.98
CA GLU A 43 -0.37 -7.19 -3.31
C GLU A 43 -1.57 -6.26 -3.26
N ILE A 44 -1.41 -5.06 -3.82
CA ILE A 44 -2.48 -4.08 -3.92
C ILE A 44 -3.12 -4.22 -5.31
N ALA A 45 -4.40 -4.55 -5.37
CA ALA A 45 -5.19 -4.63 -6.60
C ALA A 45 -6.28 -3.54 -6.62
N GLY A 46 -6.72 -3.13 -7.80
CA GLY A 46 -7.75 -2.09 -7.96
C GLY A 46 -7.25 -0.65 -7.77
N PHE A 47 -8.19 0.30 -7.83
CA PHE A 47 -7.98 1.75 -7.65
C PHE A 47 -9.23 2.38 -7.01
N GLY A 48 -9.06 3.47 -6.25
CA GLY A 48 -10.17 4.16 -5.61
C GLY A 48 -10.94 3.29 -4.61
N GLU A 49 -12.26 3.20 -4.75
CA GLU A 49 -13.12 2.43 -3.83
C GLU A 49 -12.97 0.90 -3.99
N SER A 50 -12.55 0.47 -5.18
CA SER A 50 -12.32 -0.94 -5.52
C SER A 50 -10.93 -1.44 -5.11
N ILE A 51 -10.20 -0.71 -4.28
CA ILE A 51 -8.89 -1.16 -3.79
C ILE A 51 -9.04 -2.40 -2.91
N GLU A 52 -8.24 -3.41 -3.21
CA GLU A 52 -8.07 -4.63 -2.45
C GLU A 52 -6.59 -4.78 -2.06
N ILE A 53 -6.36 -5.10 -0.79
CA ILE A 53 -5.01 -5.30 -0.24
C ILE A 53 -4.94 -6.75 0.19
N ILE A 54 -4.19 -7.54 -0.58
CA ILE A 54 -3.96 -8.95 -0.33
C ILE A 54 -2.57 -9.06 0.28
N ARG A 55 -2.46 -9.74 1.43
CA ARG A 55 -1.14 -10.05 1.97
C ARG A 55 -0.52 -11.11 1.09
N LYS A 56 0.55 -10.77 0.36
CA LYS A 56 1.35 -11.77 -0.34
C LYS A 56 1.98 -12.62 0.77
N GLN A 57 1.55 -13.87 0.89
CA GLN A 57 2.32 -14.84 1.64
C GLN A 57 3.67 -14.90 0.94
N VAL A 58 4.67 -14.27 1.54
CA VAL A 58 6.06 -14.50 1.18
C VAL A 58 6.24 -15.98 1.48
N GLN A 59 6.16 -16.82 0.45
CA GLN A 59 6.61 -18.20 0.59
C GLN A 59 8.07 -18.08 1.02
N PRO A 60 8.45 -18.56 2.22
CA PRO A 60 9.86 -18.67 2.51
C PRO A 60 10.42 -19.60 1.44
N ASN A 61 11.25 -19.08 0.55
CA ASN A 61 12.07 -19.95 -0.30
C ASN A 61 12.97 -20.72 0.67
N GLU A 62 12.64 -22.00 0.85
CA GLU A 62 13.54 -23.03 1.39
C GLU A 62 14.81 -23.15 0.53
#